data_AF-A0A928FTC7-F1
#
_entry.id   AF-A0A928FTC7-F1
#
_cell.length_a   1.000
_cell.length_b   1.000
_cell.length_c   1.000
_cell.angle_alpha   90.00
_cell.angle_beta   90.00
_cell.angle_gamma   90.00
#
_symmetry.space_group_name_H-M   'P 1'
#
loop_
_entity.id
_entity.type
_entity.pdbx_description
1 polymer ?
#
loop_
_entity_poly.entity_id
_entity_poly.type
_entity_poly.pdbx_seq_one_letter_code
_entity_poly.pdbx_strand_id
1 'polypeptide(L)'
;MRFTSTPQNFTPIEQGLVFAFTTDNSTPANVVVEIVDCSDESVIATLRLHNVTTAEVDIAPYIAPFAERKPLKCSTSTLQEAPTALYKVRVDDVESAELLVSLNRSKVVAPAVVTTMSSQRRLACGECDELLLFAEEGSDLEIVMSTDTGEELRLEKVSSGAEMLTVVADDFGEECRRIDVAVLCDGGEVASLCYNIVAPSGRGVRLAWLSSEGSIERYTFPVTHSVTLNAERERVGDGEILRTVACRSESRLEVASRYEPRATIAALSEIVTSSRVWLVADEDIEVDVVTATTTQSLFGEPSAVVLSLRLWQREEAL
;
A
#
# COMPACT_ATOMS: atom_id res chain seq x y z
N MET A 1 -25.86 20.91 19.59
CA MET A 1 -24.41 20.99 19.37
C MET A 1 -24.19 21.00 17.86
N ARG A 2 -23.08 21.52 17.34
CA ARG A 2 -22.81 21.46 15.90
C ARG A 2 -21.33 21.26 15.58
N PHE A 3 -21.07 20.47 14.54
CA PHE A 3 -19.77 20.45 13.88
C PHE A 3 -19.54 21.78 13.14
N THR A 4 -18.36 22.35 13.31
CA THR A 4 -17.91 23.58 12.65
C THR A 4 -16.92 23.29 11.52
N SER A 5 -16.25 22.14 11.57
CA SER A 5 -15.37 21.65 10.50
C SER A 5 -15.27 20.13 10.59
N THR A 6 -15.26 19.47 9.43
CA THR A 6 -15.01 18.04 9.28
C THR A 6 -13.91 17.84 8.24
N PRO A 7 -13.09 16.78 8.36
CA PRO A 7 -12.12 16.43 7.33
C PRO A 7 -12.82 16.16 5.99
N GLN A 8 -12.10 16.35 4.89
CA GLN A 8 -12.57 15.96 3.56
C GLN A 8 -12.33 14.47 3.34
N ASN A 9 -13.19 13.81 2.56
CA ASN A 9 -12.96 12.44 2.11
C ASN A 9 -11.57 12.30 1.51
N PHE A 10 -10.91 11.17 1.79
CA PHE A 10 -9.56 10.85 1.35
C PHE A 10 -8.47 11.82 1.81
N THR A 11 -8.70 12.58 2.90
CA THR A 11 -7.59 13.24 3.60
C THR A 11 -6.67 12.15 4.16
N PRO A 12 -5.34 12.20 3.91
CA PRO A 12 -4.41 11.22 4.46
C PRO A 12 -4.45 11.17 5.98
N ILE A 13 -4.42 9.96 6.53
CA ILE A 13 -4.40 9.74 7.98
C ILE A 13 -3.21 10.46 8.63
N GLU A 14 -2.05 10.46 7.97
CA GLU A 14 -0.83 11.10 8.45
C GLU A 14 -0.89 12.63 8.54
N GLN A 15 -1.88 13.27 7.88
CA GLN A 15 -2.09 14.72 7.95
C GLN A 15 -3.02 15.14 9.10
N GLY A 16 -3.60 14.18 9.81
CA GLY A 16 -4.58 14.41 10.85
C GLY A 16 -6.00 14.52 10.29
N LEU A 17 -6.95 13.90 11.00
CA LEU A 17 -8.37 13.87 10.65
C LEU A 17 -9.15 14.60 11.74
N VAL A 18 -9.06 15.94 11.70
CA VAL A 18 -9.56 16.82 12.76
C VAL A 18 -11.03 17.17 12.56
N PHE A 19 -11.85 16.79 13.52
CA PHE A 19 -13.24 17.23 13.67
C PHE A 19 -13.30 18.38 14.67
N ALA A 20 -13.90 19.51 14.27
CA ALA A 20 -14.13 20.65 15.14
C ALA A 20 -15.62 20.82 15.41
N PHE A 21 -15.99 21.12 16.66
CA PHE A 21 -17.38 21.35 17.05
C PHE A 21 -17.53 22.39 18.16
N THR A 22 -18.76 22.89 18.32
CA THR A 22 -19.14 23.83 19.39
C THR A 22 -20.43 23.38 20.09
N THR A 23 -20.47 23.59 21.40
CA THR A 23 -21.66 23.37 22.23
C THR A 23 -22.66 24.51 22.02
N ASP A 24 -23.96 24.23 22.14
CA ASP A 24 -24.99 25.26 21.96
C ASP A 24 -25.05 26.26 23.12
N ASN A 25 -24.46 25.91 24.26
CA ASN A 25 -24.43 26.74 25.46
C ASN A 25 -23.13 27.55 25.53
N SER A 26 -23.24 28.79 26.00
CA SER A 26 -22.08 29.63 26.34
C SER A 26 -21.37 29.19 27.62
N THR A 27 -21.98 28.30 28.40
CA THR A 27 -21.38 27.68 29.59
C THR A 27 -20.65 26.39 29.22
N PRO A 28 -19.40 26.19 29.68
CA PRO A 28 -18.66 24.96 29.42
C PRO A 28 -19.39 23.72 29.94
N ALA A 29 -19.35 22.65 29.15
CA ALA A 29 -19.99 21.37 29.46
C ALA A 29 -19.01 20.19 29.33
N ASN A 30 -19.33 19.07 29.96
CA ASN A 30 -18.66 17.80 29.69
C ASN A 30 -19.36 17.15 28.49
N VAL A 31 -18.58 16.64 27.54
CA VAL A 31 -19.09 16.02 26.30
C VAL A 31 -18.41 14.68 26.07
N VAL A 32 -19.16 13.73 25.52
CA VAL A 32 -18.63 12.43 25.11
C VAL A 32 -18.48 12.42 23.60
N VAL A 33 -17.29 12.04 23.12
CA VAL A 33 -16.99 11.89 21.69
C VAL A 33 -16.77 10.42 21.41
N GLU A 34 -17.50 9.86 20.46
CA GLU A 34 -17.35 8.48 20.00
C GLU A 34 -16.88 8.46 18.55
N ILE A 35 -15.88 7.63 18.26
CA ILE A 35 -15.42 7.35 16.90
C ILE A 35 -16.03 6.02 16.49
N VAL A 36 -16.79 6.03 15.39
CA VAL A 36 -17.65 4.91 15.00
C VAL A 36 -17.22 4.40 13.62
N ASP A 37 -17.07 3.08 13.50
CA ASP A 37 -16.95 2.40 12.22
C ASP A 37 -18.35 2.27 11.61
N CYS A 38 -18.57 2.84 10.42
CA CYS A 38 -19.88 2.82 9.77
C CYS A 38 -20.21 1.45 9.14
N SER A 39 -19.23 0.56 8.98
CA SER A 39 -19.48 -0.76 8.37
C SER A 39 -20.29 -1.69 9.28
N ASP A 40 -20.07 -1.61 10.59
CA ASP A 40 -20.74 -2.44 11.60
C ASP A 40 -21.33 -1.63 12.77
N GLU A 41 -21.27 -0.30 12.70
CA GLU A 41 -21.72 0.64 13.74
C GLU A 41 -21.00 0.47 15.09
N SER A 42 -19.82 -0.15 15.11
CA SER A 42 -19.04 -0.34 16.33
C SER A 42 -18.33 0.95 16.76
N VAL A 43 -18.20 1.14 18.08
CA VAL A 43 -17.44 2.26 18.65
C VAL A 43 -15.98 1.84 18.80
N ILE A 44 -15.11 2.47 18.01
CA ILE A 44 -13.66 2.24 18.00
C ILE A 44 -13.01 2.86 19.24
N ALA A 45 -13.46 4.07 19.60
CA ALA A 45 -12.92 4.80 20.74
C ALA A 45 -13.95 5.77 21.32
N THR A 46 -13.82 6.02 22.63
CA THR A 46 -14.62 7.01 23.36
C THR A 46 -13.69 7.97 24.08
N LEU A 47 -13.84 9.26 23.81
CA LEU A 47 -13.14 10.35 24.48
C LEU A 47 -14.13 11.11 25.37
N ARG A 48 -13.68 11.56 26.54
CA ARG A 48 -14.44 12.42 27.43
C ARG A 48 -13.74 13.75 27.56
N LEU A 49 -14.37 14.81 27.08
CA LEU A 49 -13.84 16.16 27.19
C LEU A 49 -14.58 16.88 28.31
N HIS A 50 -13.83 17.62 29.13
CA HIS A 50 -14.35 18.26 30.33
C HIS A 50 -14.35 19.78 30.20
N ASN A 51 -15.45 20.42 30.59
CA ASN A 51 -15.61 21.88 30.60
C ASN A 51 -15.22 22.54 29.26
N VAL A 52 -15.79 22.08 28.15
CA VAL A 52 -15.57 22.64 26.81
C VAL A 52 -16.78 23.42 26.31
N THR A 53 -16.53 24.48 25.54
CA THR A 53 -17.53 25.18 24.70
C THR A 53 -17.25 24.99 23.20
N THR A 54 -16.00 24.69 22.86
CA THR A 54 -15.51 24.30 21.53
C THR A 54 -14.42 23.25 21.73
N ALA A 55 -14.29 22.32 20.80
CA ALA A 55 -13.20 21.35 20.81
C ALA A 55 -12.81 20.94 19.39
N GLU A 56 -11.57 20.46 19.27
CA GLU A 56 -11.03 19.80 18.09
C GLU A 56 -10.56 18.42 18.50
N VAL A 57 -10.94 17.40 17.74
CA VAL A 57 -10.57 16.00 17.99
C VAL A 57 -10.00 15.43 16.70
N ASP A 58 -8.72 15.07 16.74
CA ASP A 58 -8.07 14.30 15.69
C ASP A 58 -8.36 12.80 15.88
N ILE A 59 -9.03 12.19 14.92
CA ILE A 59 -9.35 10.76 14.96
C ILE A 59 -8.27 9.87 14.35
N ALA A 60 -7.31 10.44 13.62
CA ALA A 60 -6.29 9.67 12.88
C ALA A 60 -5.54 8.65 13.75
N PRO A 61 -5.07 8.97 14.98
CA PRO A 61 -4.36 8.00 15.82
C PRO A 61 -5.20 6.80 16.24
N TYR A 62 -6.53 6.94 16.28
CA TYR A 62 -7.44 5.88 16.71
C TYR A 62 -7.80 4.92 15.57
N ILE A 63 -7.85 5.42 14.34
CA ILE A 63 -8.20 4.61 13.18
C ILE A 63 -6.98 4.06 12.42
N ALA A 64 -5.81 4.71 12.54
CA ALA A 64 -4.58 4.28 11.86
C ALA A 64 -4.23 2.78 12.06
N PRO A 65 -4.42 2.17 13.25
CA PRO A 65 -4.15 0.74 13.44
C PRO A 65 -5.05 -0.19 12.62
N PHE A 66 -6.21 0.30 12.17
CA PHE A 66 -7.20 -0.48 11.40
C PHE A 66 -7.06 -0.26 9.88
N ALA A 67 -6.28 0.73 9.47
CA ALA A 67 -5.97 1.01 8.07
C ALA A 67 -4.89 0.03 7.55
N GLU A 68 -5.22 -1.26 7.46
CA GLU A 68 -4.34 -2.28 6.91
C GLU A 68 -4.59 -2.51 5.42
N ARG A 69 -3.53 -2.52 4.62
CA ARG A 69 -3.56 -3.05 3.25
C ARG A 69 -2.64 -4.24 3.13
N LYS A 70 -3.12 -5.22 2.37
CA LYS A 70 -2.30 -6.30 1.83
C LYS A 70 -2.39 -6.24 0.30
N PRO A 71 -1.36 -6.74 -0.41
CA PRO A 71 -1.47 -6.91 -1.86
C PRO A 71 -2.68 -7.78 -2.20
N LEU A 72 -3.42 -7.40 -3.23
CA LEU A 72 -4.48 -8.21 -3.80
C LEU A 72 -3.89 -9.41 -4.55
N LYS A 73 -4.57 -10.55 -4.41
CA LYS A 73 -4.38 -11.66 -5.33
C LYS A 73 -5.28 -11.43 -6.54
N CYS A 74 -4.66 -11.29 -7.70
CA CYS A 74 -5.35 -11.10 -8.96
C CYS A 74 -5.05 -12.27 -9.89
N SER A 75 -6.11 -12.87 -10.44
CA SER A 75 -6.03 -13.84 -11.55
C SER A 75 -6.52 -13.26 -12.88
N THR A 76 -7.21 -12.12 -12.84
CA THR A 76 -7.73 -11.39 -14.00
C THR A 76 -7.69 -9.89 -13.75
N SER A 77 -7.65 -9.11 -14.82
CA SER A 77 -7.71 -7.65 -14.81
C SER A 77 -9.12 -7.22 -14.46
N THR A 78 -9.24 -6.35 -13.47
CA THR A 78 -10.52 -5.91 -12.93
C THR A 78 -10.43 -4.46 -12.50
N LEU A 79 -11.57 -3.76 -12.57
CA LEU A 79 -11.75 -2.45 -11.98
C LEU A 79 -12.81 -2.60 -10.88
N GLN A 80 -12.38 -2.46 -9.64
CA GLN A 80 -13.24 -2.63 -8.47
C GLN A 80 -13.12 -1.44 -7.53
N GLU A 81 -14.03 -1.36 -6.55
CA GLU A 81 -13.92 -0.37 -5.48
C GLU A 81 -12.64 -0.63 -4.68
N ALA A 82 -11.88 0.43 -4.37
CA ALA A 82 -10.71 0.30 -3.54
C ALA A 82 -11.12 -0.04 -2.09
N PRO A 83 -10.32 -0.82 -1.35
CA PRO A 83 -10.52 -0.97 0.08
C PRO A 83 -10.48 0.40 0.77
N THR A 84 -11.63 0.85 1.23
CA THR A 84 -11.82 2.09 1.98
C THR A 84 -12.52 1.77 3.29
N ALA A 85 -12.36 2.66 4.27
CA ALA A 85 -13.04 2.57 5.54
C ALA A 85 -13.89 3.82 5.74
N LEU A 86 -15.07 3.64 6.33
CA LEU A 86 -16.04 4.70 6.53
C LEU A 86 -16.20 4.94 8.03
N TYR A 87 -15.91 6.16 8.47
CA TYR A 87 -15.97 6.52 9.89
C TYR A 87 -16.88 7.72 10.10
N LYS A 88 -17.48 7.82 11.28
CA LYS A 88 -18.15 9.05 11.73
C LYS A 88 -17.80 9.34 13.18
N VAL A 89 -17.95 10.61 13.55
CA VAL A 89 -17.79 11.07 14.93
C VAL A 89 -19.16 11.41 15.49
N ARG A 90 -19.49 10.83 16.65
CA ARG A 90 -20.65 11.22 17.45
C ARG A 90 -20.16 12.09 18.59
N VAL A 91 -20.82 13.23 18.81
CA VAL A 91 -20.63 14.01 20.03
C VAL A 91 -21.98 14.12 20.74
N ASP A 92 -22.09 13.45 21.89
CA ASP A 92 -23.35 13.14 22.56
C ASP A 92 -24.39 12.58 21.54
N ASP A 93 -25.51 13.29 21.31
CA ASP A 93 -26.58 12.85 20.39
C ASP A 93 -26.43 13.39 18.94
N VAL A 94 -25.30 14.00 18.58
CA VAL A 94 -25.07 14.61 17.25
C VAL A 94 -24.01 13.85 16.47
N GLU A 95 -24.35 13.40 15.26
CA GLU A 95 -23.43 12.71 14.34
C GLU A 95 -22.82 13.67 13.32
N SER A 96 -21.57 13.43 12.94
CA SER A 96 -20.95 14.04 11.77
C SER A 96 -21.46 13.40 10.48
N ALA A 97 -21.16 14.02 9.33
CA ALA A 97 -21.18 13.29 8.07
C ALA A 97 -20.16 12.13 8.13
N GLU A 98 -20.40 11.11 7.31
CA GLU A 98 -19.47 9.99 7.15
C GLU A 98 -18.22 10.48 6.43
N LEU A 99 -17.06 10.02 6.91
CA LEU A 99 -15.75 10.32 6.40
C LEU A 99 -15.20 9.07 5.75
N LEU A 100 -15.03 9.13 4.44
CA LEU A 100 -14.40 8.07 3.68
C LEU A 100 -12.88 8.22 3.76
N VAL A 101 -12.22 7.18 4.27
CA VAL A 101 -10.77 7.12 4.45
C VAL A 101 -10.22 6.05 3.53
N SER A 102 -9.15 6.41 2.81
CA SER A 102 -8.33 5.49 2.04
C SER A 102 -6.90 5.54 2.57
N LEU A 103 -6.03 4.74 1.98
CA LEU A 103 -4.65 4.56 2.41
C LEU A 103 -3.69 5.54 1.75
N ASN A 104 -4.22 6.48 0.98
CA ASN A 104 -3.40 7.52 0.39
C ASN A 104 -2.67 8.28 1.49
N ARG A 105 -1.36 8.46 1.30
CA ARG A 105 -0.46 9.12 2.26
C ARG A 105 -0.18 10.57 1.88
N SER A 106 -0.54 10.93 0.66
CA SER A 106 -0.48 12.28 0.14
C SER A 106 -1.87 12.77 -0.21
N LYS A 107 -2.03 14.09 -0.26
CA LYS A 107 -3.28 14.69 -0.72
C LYS A 107 -3.39 14.44 -2.22
N VAL A 108 -4.43 13.71 -2.62
CA VAL A 108 -4.71 13.42 -4.02
C VAL A 108 -5.66 14.48 -4.59
N VAL A 109 -5.39 14.94 -5.81
CA VAL A 109 -6.31 15.79 -6.59
C VAL A 109 -6.90 14.92 -7.68
N ALA A 110 -8.17 14.57 -7.53
CA ALA A 110 -8.89 13.74 -8.50
C ALA A 110 -9.19 14.52 -9.81
N PRO A 111 -9.28 13.83 -10.97
CA PRO A 111 -8.99 12.42 -11.16
C PRO A 111 -7.49 12.13 -11.20
N ALA A 112 -7.04 11.03 -10.60
CA ALA A 112 -5.62 10.67 -10.55
C ALA A 112 -5.39 9.15 -10.41
N VAL A 113 -4.28 8.68 -10.97
CA VAL A 113 -3.68 7.38 -10.64
C VAL A 113 -2.53 7.62 -9.66
N VAL A 114 -2.62 7.00 -8.48
CA VAL A 114 -1.63 7.15 -7.41
C VAL A 114 -0.58 6.06 -7.54
N THR A 115 0.65 6.47 -7.83
CA THR A 115 1.79 5.56 -7.98
C THR A 115 3.12 6.30 -7.79
N THR A 116 4.10 5.62 -7.18
CA THR A 116 5.51 6.08 -7.20
C THR A 116 6.34 5.38 -8.27
N MET A 117 5.87 4.22 -8.76
CA MET A 117 6.50 3.50 -9.87
C MET A 117 6.37 4.22 -11.21
N SER A 118 7.33 3.97 -12.11
CA SER A 118 7.32 4.50 -13.47
C SER A 118 6.13 3.99 -14.28
N SER A 119 5.67 4.80 -15.24
CA SER A 119 4.63 4.38 -16.20
C SER A 119 5.10 3.25 -17.13
N GLN A 120 6.41 3.12 -17.33
CA GLN A 120 7.04 1.99 -18.02
C GLN A 120 7.32 0.89 -17.00
N ARG A 121 6.63 -0.24 -17.12
CA ARG A 121 6.69 -1.37 -16.17
C ARG A 121 7.02 -2.67 -16.88
N ARG A 122 7.29 -3.71 -16.08
CA ARG A 122 7.47 -5.08 -16.56
C ARG A 122 6.51 -5.99 -15.81
N LEU A 123 5.96 -6.96 -16.54
CA LEU A 123 5.06 -7.95 -15.99
C LEU A 123 5.36 -9.29 -16.67
N ALA A 124 5.47 -10.37 -15.92
CA ALA A 124 5.57 -11.71 -16.49
C ALA A 124 4.21 -12.41 -16.47
N CYS A 125 4.05 -13.47 -17.25
CA CYS A 125 2.91 -14.37 -17.13
C CYS A 125 2.79 -14.89 -15.68
N GLY A 126 1.56 -14.97 -15.16
CA GLY A 126 1.25 -15.27 -13.77
C GLY A 126 1.47 -14.12 -12.79
N GLU A 127 1.95 -12.95 -13.25
CA GLU A 127 2.08 -11.75 -12.41
C GLU A 127 0.92 -10.78 -12.65
N CYS A 128 0.58 -10.04 -11.60
CA CYS A 128 -0.32 -8.90 -11.69
C CYS A 128 0.27 -7.64 -11.06
N ASP A 129 -0.24 -6.48 -11.49
CA ASP A 129 0.04 -5.17 -10.89
C ASP A 129 -1.27 -4.54 -10.37
N GLU A 130 -1.13 -3.61 -9.42
CA GLU A 130 -2.26 -2.86 -8.84
C GLU A 130 -2.04 -1.37 -8.99
N LEU A 131 -3.11 -0.65 -9.34
CA LEU A 131 -3.12 0.80 -9.40
C LEU A 131 -4.29 1.32 -8.59
N LEU A 132 -4.01 2.23 -7.65
CA LEU A 132 -5.02 2.96 -6.91
C LEU A 132 -5.43 4.18 -7.73
N LEU A 133 -6.73 4.33 -7.97
CA LEU A 133 -7.31 5.44 -8.70
C LEU A 133 -8.23 6.24 -7.78
N PHE A 134 -8.27 7.55 -8.01
CA PHE A 134 -9.24 8.45 -7.39
C PHE A 134 -9.95 9.23 -8.49
N ALA A 135 -11.26 9.35 -8.38
CA ALA A 135 -12.11 10.19 -9.22
C ALA A 135 -13.19 10.83 -8.34
N GLU A 136 -13.94 11.80 -8.87
CA GLU A 136 -15.12 12.26 -8.14
C GLU A 136 -16.17 11.14 -8.09
N GLU A 137 -16.94 11.06 -7.01
CA GLU A 137 -18.02 10.08 -6.90
C GLU A 137 -19.06 10.36 -7.99
N GLY A 138 -19.43 9.34 -8.76
CA GLY A 138 -20.33 9.45 -9.91
C GLY A 138 -19.68 9.74 -11.25
N SER A 139 -18.36 10.00 -11.31
CA SER A 139 -17.63 10.10 -12.59
C SER A 139 -17.58 8.76 -13.33
N ASP A 140 -17.58 8.81 -14.66
CA ASP A 140 -17.45 7.63 -15.52
C ASP A 140 -15.97 7.29 -15.73
N LEU A 141 -15.52 6.14 -15.21
CA LEU A 141 -14.17 5.61 -15.42
C LEU A 141 -14.16 4.57 -16.53
N GLU A 142 -13.22 4.72 -17.47
CA GLU A 142 -12.93 3.75 -18.52
C GLU A 142 -11.44 3.41 -18.51
N ILE A 143 -11.12 2.12 -18.51
CA ILE A 143 -9.76 1.61 -18.66
C ILE A 143 -9.69 0.87 -19.98
N VAL A 144 -8.78 1.30 -20.85
CA VAL A 144 -8.51 0.64 -22.13
C VAL A 144 -7.13 0.02 -22.07
N MET A 145 -7.06 -1.30 -22.18
CA MET A 145 -5.81 -2.04 -22.29
C MET A 145 -5.66 -2.55 -23.72
N SER A 146 -4.66 -2.06 -24.44
CA SER A 146 -4.39 -2.43 -25.82
C SER A 146 -3.04 -3.14 -25.92
N THR A 147 -2.97 -4.18 -26.72
CA THR A 147 -1.75 -4.97 -26.91
C THR A 147 -1.07 -4.69 -28.24
N ASP A 148 0.20 -5.10 -28.36
CA ASP A 148 0.94 -5.08 -29.62
C ASP A 148 0.41 -6.07 -30.67
N THR A 149 -0.38 -7.06 -30.27
CA THR A 149 -1.06 -8.01 -31.16
C THR A 149 -2.41 -7.48 -31.67
N GLY A 150 -2.88 -6.34 -31.16
CA GLY A 150 -4.16 -5.74 -31.52
C GLY A 150 -5.34 -6.25 -30.71
N GLU A 151 -5.11 -7.10 -29.69
CA GLU A 151 -6.12 -7.44 -28.68
C GLU A 151 -6.38 -6.24 -27.76
N GLU A 152 -7.61 -6.13 -27.29
CA GLU A 152 -8.04 -5.03 -26.44
C GLU A 152 -9.02 -5.50 -25.37
N LEU A 153 -8.85 -4.99 -24.15
CA LEU A 153 -9.74 -5.19 -23.01
C LEU A 153 -10.21 -3.82 -22.51
N ARG A 154 -11.53 -3.66 -22.34
CA ARG A 154 -12.15 -2.47 -21.74
C ARG A 154 -12.78 -2.82 -20.41
N LEU A 155 -12.54 -1.98 -19.40
CA LEU A 155 -13.20 -2.03 -18.11
C LEU A 155 -13.85 -0.68 -17.84
N GLU A 156 -15.13 -0.68 -17.44
CA GLU A 156 -15.91 0.52 -17.20
C GLU A 156 -16.56 0.46 -15.81
N LYS A 157 -16.60 1.58 -15.10
CA LYS A 157 -17.25 1.67 -13.79
C LYS A 157 -17.64 3.13 -13.50
N VAL A 158 -18.80 3.32 -12.86
CA VAL A 158 -19.12 4.60 -12.21
C VAL A 158 -18.37 4.67 -10.88
N SER A 159 -17.54 5.71 -10.74
CA SER A 159 -16.66 5.93 -9.59
C SER A 159 -17.42 6.02 -8.27
N SER A 160 -16.91 5.30 -7.27
CA SER A 160 -17.23 5.40 -5.84
C SER A 160 -16.32 6.40 -5.10
N GLY A 161 -15.40 7.04 -5.82
CA GLY A 161 -14.43 8.01 -5.30
C GLY A 161 -13.01 7.45 -5.22
N ALA A 162 -12.86 6.13 -5.01
CA ALA A 162 -11.60 5.43 -5.03
C ALA A 162 -11.74 4.01 -5.59
N GLU A 163 -10.90 3.66 -6.55
CA GLU A 163 -10.96 2.41 -7.30
C GLU A 163 -9.62 1.71 -7.31
N MET A 164 -9.67 0.40 -7.48
CA MET A 164 -8.50 -0.44 -7.66
C MET A 164 -8.56 -1.09 -9.03
N LEU A 165 -7.54 -0.81 -9.85
CA LEU A 165 -7.30 -1.50 -11.10
C LEU A 165 -6.27 -2.60 -10.88
N THR A 166 -6.61 -3.83 -11.24
CA THR A 166 -5.63 -4.91 -11.41
C THR A 166 -5.30 -5.06 -12.89
N VAL A 167 -4.02 -5.20 -13.21
CA VAL A 167 -3.55 -5.54 -14.57
C VAL A 167 -2.86 -6.88 -14.51
N VAL A 168 -3.33 -7.86 -15.30
CA VAL A 168 -2.82 -9.23 -15.30
C VAL A 168 -2.34 -9.58 -16.70
N ALA A 169 -1.10 -10.09 -16.80
CA ALA A 169 -0.52 -10.45 -18.09
C ALA A 169 -1.29 -11.58 -18.79
N ASP A 170 -1.86 -12.51 -18.02
CA ASP A 170 -2.50 -13.74 -18.50
C ASP A 170 -3.88 -13.52 -19.14
N ASP A 171 -4.44 -12.30 -19.07
CA ASP A 171 -5.68 -11.98 -19.81
C ASP A 171 -5.46 -11.83 -21.32
N PHE A 172 -4.20 -11.75 -21.74
CA PHE A 172 -3.80 -11.55 -23.13
C PHE A 172 -3.05 -12.79 -23.66
N GLY A 173 -3.02 -12.96 -24.98
CA GLY A 173 -2.38 -14.13 -25.60
C GLY A 173 -0.89 -14.26 -25.27
N GLU A 174 -0.36 -15.50 -25.28
CA GLU A 174 1.05 -15.80 -24.95
C GLU A 174 2.10 -15.05 -25.83
N GLU A 175 1.69 -14.58 -27.00
CA GLU A 175 2.54 -13.82 -27.92
C GLU A 175 2.59 -12.32 -27.59
N CYS A 176 1.74 -11.83 -26.69
CA CYS A 176 1.73 -10.44 -26.25
C CYS A 176 3.08 -10.07 -25.64
N ARG A 177 3.69 -8.98 -26.13
CA ARG A 177 4.95 -8.43 -25.58
C ARG A 177 4.74 -7.09 -24.93
N ARG A 178 3.60 -6.45 -25.15
CA ARG A 178 3.31 -5.12 -24.63
C ARG A 178 1.82 -4.93 -24.39
N ILE A 179 1.49 -4.34 -23.25
CA ILE A 179 0.15 -3.85 -22.92
C ILE A 179 0.27 -2.34 -22.63
N ASP A 180 -0.36 -1.51 -23.45
CA ASP A 180 -0.57 -0.10 -23.18
C ASP A 180 -1.92 0.07 -22.45
N VAL A 181 -1.91 0.72 -21.30
CA VAL A 181 -3.08 0.96 -20.45
C VAL A 181 -3.37 2.45 -20.44
N ALA A 182 -4.54 2.84 -20.93
CA ALA A 182 -5.07 4.19 -20.82
C ALA A 182 -6.18 4.22 -19.76
N VAL A 183 -6.07 5.17 -18.84
CA VAL A 183 -7.08 5.46 -17.82
C VAL A 183 -7.81 6.73 -18.23
N LEU A 184 -9.11 6.65 -18.41
CA LEU A 184 -9.97 7.78 -18.75
C LEU A 184 -11.00 8.03 -17.65
N CYS A 185 -11.32 9.30 -17.44
CA CYS A 185 -12.38 9.77 -16.55
C CYS A 185 -13.21 10.81 -17.31
N ASP A 186 -14.52 10.59 -17.40
CA ASP A 186 -15.47 11.45 -18.13
C ASP A 186 -15.01 11.76 -19.57
N GLY A 187 -14.39 10.77 -20.22
CA GLY A 187 -13.84 10.85 -21.58
C GLY A 187 -12.48 11.55 -21.73
N GLY A 188 -11.89 12.05 -20.64
CA GLY A 188 -10.55 12.63 -20.63
C GLY A 188 -9.49 11.64 -20.14
N GLU A 189 -8.32 11.59 -20.80
CA GLU A 189 -7.20 10.76 -20.35
C GLU A 189 -6.58 11.31 -19.05
N VAL A 190 -6.54 10.47 -18.02
CA VAL A 190 -5.98 10.74 -16.70
C VAL A 190 -4.54 10.25 -16.60
N ALA A 191 -4.27 9.05 -17.13
CA ALA A 191 -2.95 8.45 -17.10
C ALA A 191 -2.77 7.44 -18.23
N SER A 192 -1.50 7.22 -18.61
CA SER A 192 -1.09 6.15 -19.51
C SER A 192 0.10 5.39 -18.93
N LEU A 193 0.01 4.06 -18.97
CA LEU A 193 1.06 3.12 -18.55
C LEU A 193 1.37 2.14 -19.69
N CYS A 194 2.57 1.59 -19.67
CA CYS A 194 3.03 0.59 -20.62
C CYS A 194 3.72 -0.54 -19.87
N TYR A 195 3.17 -1.74 -19.99
CA TYR A 195 3.74 -2.96 -19.46
C TYR A 195 4.48 -3.71 -20.57
N ASN A 196 5.76 -3.95 -20.37
CA ASN A 196 6.52 -4.86 -21.22
C ASN A 196 6.41 -6.28 -20.65
N ILE A 197 5.87 -7.20 -21.43
CA ILE A 197 5.71 -8.59 -21.02
C ILE A 197 7.04 -9.32 -21.15
N VAL A 198 7.51 -9.86 -20.03
CA VAL A 198 8.81 -10.52 -19.94
C VAL A 198 8.65 -11.99 -19.59
N ALA A 199 9.61 -12.82 -20.02
CA ALA A 199 9.65 -14.21 -19.60
C ALA A 199 9.81 -14.29 -18.06
N PRO A 200 9.09 -15.21 -17.38
CA PRO A 200 9.26 -15.44 -15.95
C PRO A 200 10.72 -15.75 -15.61
N SER A 201 11.26 -15.07 -14.60
CA SER A 201 12.58 -15.43 -14.08
C SER A 201 12.41 -16.62 -13.14
N GLY A 202 12.92 -17.80 -13.52
CA GLY A 202 12.84 -19.00 -12.67
C GLY A 202 13.57 -18.90 -11.31
N ARG A 203 14.28 -17.78 -11.06
CA ARG A 203 14.89 -17.42 -9.77
C ARG A 203 14.54 -15.98 -9.34
N GLY A 204 13.53 -15.39 -9.98
CA GLY A 204 13.08 -14.05 -9.67
C GLY A 204 12.36 -14.04 -8.33
N VAL A 205 12.48 -12.91 -7.64
CA VAL A 205 11.76 -12.64 -6.40
C VAL A 205 10.86 -11.45 -6.66
N ARG A 206 9.55 -11.66 -6.57
CA ARG A 206 8.58 -10.57 -6.71
C ARG A 206 8.28 -10.00 -5.33
N LEU A 207 8.45 -8.69 -5.20
CA LEU A 207 8.08 -7.96 -4.00
C LEU A 207 6.89 -7.06 -4.29
N ALA A 208 6.08 -6.87 -3.27
CA ALA A 208 5.10 -5.79 -3.18
C ALA A 208 5.46 -4.91 -1.98
N TRP A 209 5.20 -3.61 -2.04
CA TRP A 209 5.40 -2.71 -0.90
C TRP A 209 4.37 -1.59 -0.89
N LEU A 210 4.11 -1.04 0.29
CA LEU A 210 3.33 0.18 0.43
C LEU A 210 4.21 1.38 0.07
N SER A 211 3.87 2.10 -0.99
CA SER A 211 4.61 3.28 -1.43
C SER A 211 4.45 4.45 -0.46
N SER A 212 5.27 5.49 -0.65
CA SER A 212 5.11 6.74 0.09
C SER A 212 3.81 7.48 -0.22
N GLU A 213 3.12 7.12 -1.31
CA GLU A 213 1.86 7.71 -1.74
C GLU A 213 0.63 6.89 -1.27
N GLY A 214 0.83 5.67 -0.78
CA GLY A 214 -0.24 4.79 -0.26
C GLY A 214 -0.73 3.72 -1.25
N SER A 215 -0.12 3.62 -2.43
CA SER A 215 -0.34 2.54 -3.41
C SER A 215 0.45 1.29 -3.03
N ILE A 216 -0.03 0.11 -3.44
CA ILE A 216 0.77 -1.13 -3.41
C ILE A 216 1.49 -1.23 -4.74
N GLU A 217 2.81 -1.08 -4.70
CA GLU A 217 3.66 -1.20 -5.87
C GLU A 217 4.25 -2.60 -5.95
N ARG A 218 4.58 -3.05 -7.17
CA ARG A 218 5.17 -4.36 -7.40
C ARG A 218 6.39 -4.30 -8.32
N TYR A 219 7.34 -5.18 -8.04
CA TYR A 219 8.50 -5.37 -8.90
C TYR A 219 9.11 -6.76 -8.73
N THR A 220 9.48 -7.37 -9.86
CA THR A 220 10.21 -8.65 -9.88
C THR A 220 11.70 -8.41 -9.98
N PHE A 221 12.41 -8.66 -8.87
CA PHE A 221 13.86 -8.70 -8.80
C PHE A 221 14.35 -9.96 -9.52
N PRO A 222 15.08 -9.83 -10.64
CA PRO A 222 15.45 -11.01 -11.43
C PRO A 222 16.64 -11.78 -10.86
N VAL A 223 17.44 -11.15 -9.99
CA VAL A 223 18.66 -11.74 -9.42
C VAL A 223 18.46 -11.99 -7.94
N THR A 224 18.52 -13.27 -7.56
CA THR A 224 18.71 -13.70 -6.16
C THR A 224 20.19 -13.94 -5.93
N HIS A 225 20.82 -13.15 -5.06
CA HIS A 225 22.25 -13.23 -4.77
C HIS A 225 22.60 -14.38 -3.82
N SER A 226 21.88 -14.51 -2.71
CA SER A 226 22.17 -15.51 -1.68
C SER A 226 20.96 -15.78 -0.78
N VAL A 227 20.89 -17.01 -0.24
CA VAL A 227 20.07 -17.33 0.93
C VAL A 227 21.03 -17.72 2.04
N THR A 228 21.07 -16.93 3.11
CA THR A 228 22.01 -17.14 4.23
C THR A 228 21.24 -17.52 5.48
N LEU A 229 21.55 -18.68 6.06
CA LEU A 229 21.06 -19.09 7.38
C LEU A 229 22.13 -18.79 8.43
N ASN A 230 21.85 -17.82 9.29
CA ASN A 230 22.67 -17.54 10.47
C ASN A 230 22.10 -18.30 11.65
N ALA A 231 22.93 -19.03 12.40
CA ALA A 231 22.52 -19.73 13.61
C ALA A 231 23.51 -19.49 14.75
N GLU A 232 23.04 -18.90 15.84
CA GLU A 232 23.78 -18.66 17.07
C GLU A 232 23.31 -19.63 18.15
N ARG A 233 24.25 -20.18 18.94
CA ARG A 233 23.96 -21.12 20.03
C ARG A 233 24.62 -20.64 21.31
N GLU A 234 23.81 -20.39 22.33
CA GLU A 234 24.31 -20.16 23.68
C GLU A 234 24.52 -21.51 24.37
N ARG A 235 25.70 -21.67 24.99
CA ARG A 235 26.09 -22.93 25.63
C ARG A 235 26.63 -22.67 27.03
N VAL A 236 26.22 -23.51 27.98
CA VAL A 236 26.72 -23.54 29.36
C VAL A 236 27.40 -24.89 29.59
N GLY A 237 28.53 -24.91 30.28
CA GLY A 237 29.22 -26.15 30.61
C GLY A 237 30.13 -26.06 31.82
N ASP A 238 30.40 -27.21 32.44
CA ASP A 238 31.24 -27.39 33.64
C ASP A 238 32.61 -28.02 33.35
N GLY A 239 33.05 -28.01 32.08
CA GLY A 239 34.35 -28.52 31.65
C GLY A 239 34.30 -29.93 31.04
N GLU A 240 33.33 -30.77 31.41
CA GLU A 240 33.14 -32.11 30.80
C GLU A 240 31.85 -32.22 29.99
N ILE A 241 30.82 -31.41 30.27
CA ILE A 241 29.55 -31.42 29.55
C ILE A 241 29.21 -30.01 29.05
N LEU A 242 28.99 -29.87 27.74
CA LEU A 242 28.42 -28.66 27.13
C LEU A 242 26.93 -28.87 26.87
N ARG A 243 26.08 -27.97 27.39
CA ARG A 243 24.64 -27.94 27.13
C ARG A 243 24.29 -26.68 26.37
N THR A 244 23.52 -26.81 25.30
CA THR A 244 22.93 -25.65 24.60
C THR A 244 21.74 -25.19 25.43
N VAL A 245 21.70 -23.92 25.80
CA VAL A 245 20.63 -23.29 26.60
C VAL A 245 19.77 -22.34 25.77
N ALA A 246 20.29 -21.89 24.63
CA ALA A 246 19.50 -21.15 23.66
C ALA A 246 20.04 -21.37 22.24
N CYS A 247 19.15 -21.29 21.25
CA CYS A 247 19.50 -21.26 19.84
C CYS A 247 18.68 -20.16 19.14
N ARG A 248 19.35 -19.30 18.38
CA ARG A 248 18.72 -18.31 17.52
C ARG A 248 19.10 -18.60 16.08
N SER A 249 18.13 -18.64 15.17
CA SER A 249 18.38 -18.78 13.74
C SER A 249 17.62 -17.74 12.92
N GLU A 250 18.27 -17.16 11.92
CA GLU A 250 17.72 -16.16 11.00
C GLU A 250 18.04 -16.56 9.55
N SER A 251 17.05 -16.49 8.65
CA SER A 251 17.29 -16.64 7.21
C SER A 251 17.18 -15.28 6.51
N ARG A 252 18.19 -14.95 5.70
CA ARG A 252 18.23 -13.74 4.87
C ARG A 252 18.25 -14.08 3.39
N LEU A 253 17.54 -13.28 2.60
CA LEU A 253 17.47 -13.36 1.16
C LEU A 253 17.99 -12.05 0.56
N GLU A 254 19.02 -12.13 -0.27
CA GLU A 254 19.54 -10.96 -0.98
C GLU A 254 19.01 -10.91 -2.41
N VAL A 255 18.41 -9.79 -2.79
CA VAL A 255 17.86 -9.55 -4.13
C VAL A 255 18.43 -8.28 -4.74
N ALA A 256 18.61 -8.28 -6.06
CA ALA A 256 19.06 -7.11 -6.78
C ALA A 256 18.18 -6.82 -8.00
N SER A 257 17.87 -5.54 -8.19
CA SER A 257 17.21 -5.07 -9.39
C SER A 257 18.14 -5.25 -10.59
N ARG A 258 17.62 -5.07 -11.81
CA ARG A 258 18.51 -4.83 -12.95
C ARG A 258 19.12 -3.43 -12.82
N TYR A 259 19.94 -3.11 -13.81
CA TYR A 259 20.22 -1.74 -14.18
C TYR A 259 18.93 -1.09 -14.68
N GLU A 260 18.26 -0.34 -13.79
CA GLU A 260 16.98 0.30 -14.06
C GLU A 260 17.12 1.81 -14.32
N PRO A 261 16.14 2.42 -15.02
CA PRO A 261 16.05 3.86 -15.15
C PRO A 261 15.91 4.55 -13.79
N ARG A 262 16.31 5.83 -13.73
CA ARG A 262 16.26 6.64 -12.50
C ARG A 262 14.90 6.65 -11.81
N ALA A 263 13.80 6.76 -12.57
CA ALA A 263 12.45 6.79 -12.02
C ALA A 263 12.10 5.48 -11.29
N THR A 264 12.42 4.34 -11.90
CA THR A 264 12.25 3.02 -11.29
C THR A 264 13.15 2.85 -10.08
N ILE A 265 14.41 3.29 -10.13
CA ILE A 265 15.33 3.22 -8.97
C ILE A 265 14.84 4.08 -7.80
N ALA A 266 14.25 5.24 -8.07
CA ALA A 266 13.66 6.08 -7.03
C ALA A 266 12.52 5.33 -6.32
N ALA A 267 11.59 4.75 -7.08
CA ALA A 267 10.49 3.95 -6.53
C ALA A 267 10.98 2.72 -5.76
N LEU A 268 11.95 1.96 -6.30
CA LEU A 268 12.53 0.79 -5.62
C LEU A 268 13.28 1.18 -4.34
N SER A 269 13.81 2.39 -4.26
CA SER A 269 14.47 2.88 -3.04
C SER A 269 13.47 3.16 -1.91
N GLU A 270 12.18 3.31 -2.18
CA GLU A 270 11.15 3.45 -1.14
C GLU A 270 10.95 2.16 -0.34
N ILE A 271 11.28 0.99 -0.91
CA ILE A 271 11.16 -0.31 -0.22
C ILE A 271 11.91 -0.29 1.12
N VAL A 272 13.02 0.44 1.19
CA VAL A 272 13.87 0.57 2.40
C VAL A 272 13.15 1.28 3.54
N THR A 273 12.32 2.27 3.20
CA THR A 273 11.59 3.11 4.16
C THR A 273 10.12 2.76 4.22
N SER A 274 9.67 1.79 3.43
CA SER A 274 8.29 1.34 3.42
C SER A 274 7.95 0.71 4.76
N SER A 275 6.77 1.05 5.28
CA SER A 275 6.28 0.47 6.53
C SER A 275 5.87 -0.99 6.39
N ARG A 276 5.63 -1.48 5.17
CA ARG A 276 5.21 -2.87 4.90
C ARG A 276 5.73 -3.35 3.55
N VAL A 277 6.36 -4.51 3.54
CA VAL A 277 6.92 -5.15 2.34
C VAL A 277 6.53 -6.63 2.36
N TRP A 278 6.12 -7.14 1.22
CA TRP A 278 5.69 -8.53 1.05
C TRP A 278 6.51 -9.23 -0.02
N LEU A 279 6.91 -10.47 0.28
CA LEU A 279 7.30 -11.45 -0.72
C LEU A 279 6.04 -12.01 -1.37
N VAL A 280 5.89 -11.79 -2.68
CA VAL A 280 4.73 -12.28 -3.44
C VAL A 280 4.94 -13.75 -3.77
N ALA A 281 4.01 -14.59 -3.31
CA ALA A 281 4.04 -16.04 -3.49
C ALA A 281 2.59 -16.59 -3.48
N ASP A 282 2.41 -17.92 -3.42
CA ASP A 282 1.09 -18.52 -3.26
C ASP A 282 0.35 -17.97 -2.04
N GLU A 283 1.09 -17.68 -0.97
CA GLU A 283 0.67 -16.85 0.16
C GLU A 283 1.69 -15.75 0.36
N ASP A 284 1.24 -14.50 0.28
CA ASP A 284 2.13 -13.35 0.46
C ASP A 284 2.67 -13.32 1.89
N ILE A 285 3.99 -13.20 2.01
CA ILE A 285 4.70 -13.21 3.29
C ILE A 285 5.22 -11.81 3.56
N GLU A 286 4.80 -11.19 4.66
CA GLU A 286 5.38 -9.93 5.10
C GLU A 286 6.82 -10.15 5.58
N VAL A 287 7.75 -9.32 5.10
CA VAL A 287 9.20 -9.47 5.33
C VAL A 287 9.82 -8.17 5.83
N ASP A 288 10.80 -8.28 6.72
CA ASP A 288 11.59 -7.11 7.13
C ASP A 288 12.69 -6.84 6.10
N VAL A 289 12.87 -5.56 5.75
CA VAL A 289 14.02 -5.10 4.96
C VAL A 289 15.13 -4.69 5.93
N VAL A 290 16.20 -5.49 6.00
CA VAL A 290 17.26 -5.34 7.01
C VAL A 290 18.34 -4.36 6.58
N THR A 291 18.72 -4.41 5.31
CA THR A 291 19.70 -3.51 4.71
C THR A 291 19.34 -3.25 3.27
N ALA A 292 19.61 -2.03 2.82
CA ALA A 292 19.54 -1.67 1.43
C ALA A 292 20.78 -0.89 1.05
N THR A 293 21.39 -1.30 -0.06
CA THR A 293 22.46 -0.54 -0.68
C THR A 293 21.99 -0.13 -2.06
N THR A 294 21.82 1.17 -2.25
CA THR A 294 21.56 1.74 -3.56
C THR A 294 22.88 2.25 -4.12
N THR A 295 23.32 1.69 -5.25
CA THR A 295 24.42 2.29 -5.99
C THR A 295 23.83 3.42 -6.82
N GLN A 296 23.95 4.66 -6.36
CA GLN A 296 23.60 5.83 -7.18
C GLN A 296 24.74 6.09 -8.17
N SER A 297 24.53 5.79 -9.45
CA SER A 297 25.42 6.28 -10.49
C SER A 297 25.26 7.81 -10.64
N LEU A 298 26.38 8.50 -10.87
CA LEU A 298 26.39 9.91 -11.25
C LEU A 298 25.94 10.02 -12.72
N PHE A 299 25.10 11.01 -13.05
CA PHE A 299 24.80 11.45 -14.43
C PHE A 299 24.06 10.47 -15.37
N GLY A 300 22.88 9.97 -14.97
CA GLY A 300 21.89 9.43 -15.92
C GLY A 300 22.15 8.01 -16.42
N GLU A 301 23.17 7.34 -15.89
CA GLU A 301 23.40 5.92 -16.17
C GLU A 301 22.41 5.04 -15.39
N PRO A 302 22.00 3.89 -15.94
CA PRO A 302 21.23 2.90 -15.20
C PRO A 302 21.91 2.52 -13.87
N SER A 303 21.13 2.35 -12.82
CA SER A 303 21.59 2.01 -11.46
C SER A 303 20.91 0.74 -10.97
N ALA A 304 21.37 0.19 -9.83
CA ALA A 304 20.74 -0.98 -9.23
C ALA A 304 20.51 -0.77 -7.72
N VAL A 305 19.43 -1.36 -7.21
CA VAL A 305 19.10 -1.47 -5.79
C VAL A 305 19.34 -2.91 -5.36
N VAL A 306 20.11 -3.09 -4.29
CA VAL A 306 20.32 -4.39 -3.62
C VAL A 306 19.66 -4.34 -2.25
N LEU A 307 18.80 -5.32 -1.97
CA LEU A 307 18.06 -5.44 -0.73
C LEU A 307 18.41 -6.75 -0.03
N SER A 308 18.48 -6.72 1.30
CA SER A 308 18.56 -7.90 2.15
C SER A 308 17.27 -8.02 2.95
N LEU A 309 16.52 -9.08 2.68
CA LEU A 309 15.23 -9.38 3.27
C LEU A 309 15.41 -10.43 4.38
N ARG A 310 14.73 -10.26 5.50
CA ARG A 310 14.63 -11.31 6.54
C ARG A 310 13.36 -12.11 6.32
N LEU A 311 13.52 -13.41 6.10
CA LEU A 311 12.39 -14.30 5.81
C LEU A 311 11.75 -14.88 7.08
N TRP A 312 12.56 -15.22 8.09
CA TRP A 312 12.08 -15.71 9.38
C TRP A 312 13.18 -15.63 10.45
N GLN A 313 12.75 -15.59 11.71
CA GLN A 313 13.60 -15.70 12.90
C GLN A 313 12.97 -16.74 13.85
N ARG A 314 13.79 -17.65 14.38
CA ARG A 314 13.40 -18.57 15.45
C ARG A 314 14.36 -18.43 16.60
N GLU A 315 13.80 -18.37 17.81
CA GLU A 315 14.52 -18.27 19.05
C GLU A 315 13.95 -19.33 19.99
N GLU A 316 14.80 -20.27 20.40
CA GLU A 316 14.43 -21.35 21.31
C GLU A 316 15.31 -21.30 22.54
N ALA A 317 14.68 -21.13 23.70
CA ALA A 317 15.30 -21.46 24.98
C ALA A 317 15.16 -22.98 25.21
N LEU A 318 16.27 -23.63 25.57
CA LEU A 318 16.40 -25.10 25.73
C LEU A 318 16.71 -25.49 27.17
#